data_AF-A0A561SSK3-F1
#
_entry.id   AF-A0A561SSK3-F1
#
_cell.length_a   1.000
_cell.length_b   1.000
_cell.length_c   1.000
_cell.angle_alpha   90.00
_cell.angle_beta   90.00
_cell.angle_gamma   90.00
#
_symmetry.space_group_name_H-M   'P 1'
#
loop_
_entity.id
_entity.type
_entity.pdbx_description
1 polymer ?
#
loop_
_entity_poly.entity_id
_entity_poly.type
_entity_poly.pdbx_seq_one_letter_code
_entity_poly.pdbx_strand_id
1 'polypeptide(L)' 'MVVRDVDSGRQLGAPMTGHEAALTALGVADLNGRPILVSGARDNAIRVWDLAVRAAG' A
#
# COMPACT_ATOMS: atom_id res chain seq x y z
N MET A 1 -0.90 -4.22 -6.21
CA MET A 1 0.41 -3.90 -5.60
C MET A 1 0.66 -4.79 -4.39
N VAL A 2 1.91 -4.98 -3.97
CA VAL A 2 2.27 -5.76 -2.77
C VAL A 2 3.28 -4.98 -1.93
N VAL A 3 3.29 -5.19 -0.61
CA VAL A 3 4.36 -4.74 0.28
C VAL A 3 5.25 -5.94 0.58
N ARG A 4 6.56 -5.73 0.64
CA ARG A 4 7.53 -6.77 1.01
C ARG A 4 8.37 -6.30 2.18
N ASP A 5 8.71 -7.24 3.03
CA ASP A 5 9.76 -7.08 4.03
C ASP A 5 11.10 -6.85 3.32
N VAL A 6 11.89 -5.90 3.82
CA VAL A 6 13.12 -5.46 3.15
C VAL A 6 14.24 -6.50 3.28
N ASP A 7 14.29 -7.20 4.42
CA ASP A 7 15.38 -8.12 4.74
C ASP A 7 15.17 -9.49 4.09
N SER A 8 13.94 -10.01 4.19
CA SER A 8 13.59 -11.36 3.70
C SER A 8 12.98 -11.36 2.30
N GLY A 9 12.51 -10.22 1.79
CA GLY A 9 11.73 -10.13 0.55
C GLY A 9 10.34 -10.77 0.63
N ARG A 10 9.95 -11.27 1.81
CA ARG A 10 8.64 -11.90 2.04
C ARG A 10 7.53 -10.88 1.80
N GLN A 11 6.51 -11.27 1.08
CA GLN A 11 5.32 -10.44 0.92
C GLN A 11 4.55 -10.32 2.24
N LEU A 12 4.18 -9.09 2.60
CA LEU A 12 3.39 -8.77 3.78
C LEU A 12 1.91 -8.61 3.37
N GLY A 13 1.08 -9.54 3.83
CA GLY A 13 -0.36 -9.55 3.58
C GLY A 13 -0.78 -9.85 2.13
N ALA A 14 -2.08 -9.71 1.88
CA ALA A 14 -2.67 -9.91 0.57
C ALA A 14 -2.38 -8.73 -0.39
N PRO A 15 -2.33 -8.98 -1.72
CA PRO A 15 -2.19 -7.91 -2.69
C PRO A 15 -3.25 -6.82 -2.52
N MET A 16 -2.81 -5.58 -2.67
CA MET A 16 -3.66 -4.40 -2.66
C MET A 16 -4.20 -4.22 -4.07
N THR A 17 -5.45 -4.62 -4.27
CA THR A 17 -6.15 -4.67 -5.55
C THR A 17 -7.23 -3.60 -5.62
N GLY A 18 -7.53 -3.12 -6.82
CA GLY A 18 -8.60 -2.15 -7.07
C GLY A 18 -8.18 -0.99 -7.96
N HIS A 19 -6.89 -0.73 -8.13
CA HIS A 19 -6.48 0.11 -9.26
C HIS A 19 -6.66 -0.65 -10.56
N GLU A 20 -7.31 -0.03 -11.53
CA GLU A 20 -7.63 -0.62 -12.84
C GLU A 20 -6.62 -0.19 -13.93
N ALA A 21 -5.70 0.71 -13.58
CA ALA A 21 -4.64 1.17 -14.46
C ALA A 21 -3.30 1.28 -13.73
N ALA A 22 -2.26 1.60 -14.49
CA ALA A 22 -0.91 1.75 -13.97
C ALA A 22 -0.85 2.80 -12.85
N LEU A 23 -0.21 2.43 -11.74
CA LEU A 23 0.13 3.35 -10.67
C LEU A 23 1.06 4.45 -11.21
N THR A 24 0.86 5.67 -10.73
CA THR A 24 1.64 6.85 -11.12
C THR A 24 2.37 7.47 -9.94
N ALA A 25 1.89 7.24 -8.71
CA ALA A 25 2.50 7.77 -7.50
C ALA A 25 2.24 6.85 -6.30
N LEU A 26 3.17 6.87 -5.34
CA LEU A 26 3.07 6.22 -4.04
C LEU A 26 3.61 7.16 -2.97
N GLY A 27 2.96 7.18 -1.81
CA GLY A 27 3.41 7.92 -0.63
C GLY A 27 2.99 7.22 0.66
N VAL A 28 3.86 7.23 1.66
CA VAL A 28 3.59 6.71 3.00
C VAL A 28 3.45 7.85 3.99
N ALA A 29 2.55 7.71 4.94
CA ALA A 29 2.34 8.69 6.00
C ALA A 29 1.95 8.00 7.31
N ASP A 30 2.20 8.68 8.43
CA ASP A 30 1.56 8.35 9.70
C ASP A 30 0.30 9.19 9.85
N LEU A 31 -0.83 8.53 10.10
CA LEU A 31 -2.12 9.17 10.38
C LEU A 31 -2.53 8.85 11.81
N ASN A 32 -2.13 9.72 12.74
CA ASN A 32 -2.43 9.58 14.17
C ASN A 32 -1.91 8.26 14.76
N GLY A 33 -0.65 7.91 14.49
CA GLY A 33 -0.02 6.66 14.92
C GLY A 33 -0.39 5.43 14.08
N ARG A 34 -1.09 5.62 12.96
CA ARG A 34 -1.45 4.55 12.03
C ARG A 34 -0.69 4.73 10.72
N PRO A 35 0.24 3.83 10.37
CA PRO A 35 0.92 3.89 9.08
C PRO A 35 -0.08 3.62 7.95
N ILE A 36 -0.14 4.53 6.99
CA ILE A 36 -0.94 4.40 5.77
C ILE A 36 -0.07 4.50 4.53
N LEU A 37 -0.53 3.86 3.47
CA LEU A 37 -0.03 4.05 2.11
C LEU A 37 -1.10 4.75 1.28
N VAL A 38 -0.69 5.71 0.47
CA VAL A 38 -1.52 6.38 -0.53
C VAL A 38 -0.99 6.02 -1.91
N SER A 39 -1.88 5.62 -2.81
CA SER A 39 -1.55 5.32 -4.20
C SER A 39 -2.42 6.13 -5.15
N GLY A 40 -1.79 6.67 -6.20
CA GLY A 40 -2.46 7.27 -7.35
C GLY A 40 -2.20 6.44 -8.61
N ALA A 41 -3.17 6.41 -9.52
CA ALA A 41 -3.05 5.68 -10.78
C ALA A 41 -3.73 6.40 -11.95
N ARG A 42 -3.51 5.89 -13.17
CA ARG A 42 -4.14 6.39 -14.40
C ARG A 42 -5.64 6.07 -14.51
N ASP A 43 -6.21 5.39 -13.52
CA ASP A 43 -7.65 5.18 -13.40
C ASP A 43 -8.36 6.38 -12.76
N ASN A 44 -7.62 7.48 -12.56
CA ASN A 44 -8.06 8.73 -11.93
C ASN A 44 -8.49 8.57 -10.46
N ALA A 45 -8.16 7.44 -9.82
CA ALA A 45 -8.44 7.21 -8.41
C ALA A 45 -7.19 7.46 -7.55
N ILE A 46 -7.44 7.98 -6.35
CA ILE A 46 -6.52 7.92 -5.22
C ILE A 46 -7.09 6.89 -4.24
N ARG A 47 -6.24 5.99 -3.74
CA ARG A 47 -6.62 4.99 -2.74
C ARG A 47 -5.74 5.11 -1.51
N VAL A 48 -6.36 4.94 -0.35
CA VAL A 48 -5.68 4.93 0.96
C VAL A 48 -5.76 3.54 1.54
N TRP A 49 -4.67 3.07 2.10
CA TRP A 49 -4.53 1.72 2.61
C TRP A 49 -3.93 1.73 4.00
N ASP A 50 -4.59 1.05 4.93
CA ASP A 50 -4.05 0.80 6.26
C ASP A 50 -2.95 -0.28 6.17
N LEU A 51 -1.73 0.07 6.63
CA LEU A 51 -0.58 -0.83 6.68
C LEU A 51 -0.47 -1.55 8.04
N ALA A 52 -1.07 -1.04 9.11
CA ALA A 52 -1.02 -1.65 10.43
C ALA A 52 -1.68 -3.05 10.42
N VAL A 53 -2.73 -3.23 9.62
CA VAL A 53 -3.42 -4.52 9.46
C VAL A 53 -2.56 -5.54 8.70
N ARG A 54 -1.49 -5.11 8.03
CA ARG A 54 -0.71 -5.94 7.09
C ARG A 54 0.67 -6.35 7.60
N ALA A 55 1.14 -5.75 8.70
CA ALA A 55 2.40 -6.12 9.34
C ALA A 55 2.29 -7.31 10.30
N ALA A 56 1.07 -7.73 10.66
CA ALA A 56 0.84 -8.92 11.48
C ALA A 56 0.94 -10.19 10.62
N GLY A 57 2.13 -10.77 10.56
CA GLY A 57 2.37 -12.09 9.97
C GLY A 57 3.73 -12.61 10.33
#